data_AF-A0A932YHV0-F1
#
_entry.id   AF-A0A932YHV0-F1
#
_cell.length_a   1.000
_cell.length_b   1.000
_cell.length_c   1.000
_cell.angle_alpha   90.00
_cell.angle_beta   90.00
_cell.angle_gamma   90.00
#
_symmetry.space_group_name_H-M   'P 1'
#
loop_
_entity.id
_entity.type
_entity.pdbx_description
1 polymer ?
#
loop_
_entity_poly.entity_id
_entity_poly.type
_entity_poly.pdbx_seq_one_letter_code
_entity_poly.pdbx_strand_id
1 'polypeptide(L)'
;MADRRIPKRFFRMLADALWRFHFAVVLCVVGGFIGQFFVPGVARYELVLIGVVLVSQFAWFGKCPSTELEHYLRKQADPAYRKPEDGCIAEAVRKATGVRIKDGLISIAGILILVGTIALYFLSGG
;
A
#
# COMPACT_ATOMS: atom_id res chain seq x y z
N MET A 1 -24.38 28.00 -16.20
CA MET A 1 -23.56 27.29 -15.20
C MET A 1 -22.40 26.64 -15.93
N ALA A 2 -21.18 27.10 -15.71
CA ALA A 2 -20.00 26.58 -16.41
C ALA A 2 -19.76 25.11 -15.99
N ASP A 3 -19.94 24.19 -16.93
CA ASP A 3 -19.61 22.78 -16.82
C ASP A 3 -18.08 22.65 -16.71
N ARG A 4 -17.54 22.87 -15.49
CA ARG A 4 -16.13 22.65 -15.17
C ARG A 4 -15.89 21.14 -15.10
N ARG A 5 -15.95 20.46 -16.24
CA ARG A 5 -15.50 19.07 -16.32
C ARG A 5 -14.01 19.07 -15.98
N ILE A 6 -13.71 18.49 -14.83
CA ILE A 6 -12.33 18.25 -14.42
C ILE A 6 -11.65 17.45 -15.55
N PRO A 7 -10.50 17.90 -16.07
CA PRO A 7 -9.91 17.28 -17.24
C PRO A 7 -9.48 15.85 -16.92
N LYS A 8 -9.71 14.90 -17.83
CA LYS A 8 -9.30 13.48 -17.69
C LYS A 8 -7.83 13.32 -17.29
N ARG A 9 -6.96 14.23 -17.76
CA ARG A 9 -5.54 14.29 -17.41
C ARG A 9 -5.31 14.49 -15.90
N PHE A 10 -6.15 15.29 -15.23
CA PHE A 10 -6.07 15.53 -13.80
C PHE A 10 -6.36 14.26 -13.00
N PHE A 11 -7.44 13.54 -13.32
CA PHE A 11 -7.75 12.27 -12.66
C PHE A 11 -6.65 11.22 -12.86
N ARG A 12 -6.06 11.15 -14.06
CA ARG A 12 -4.93 10.26 -14.32
C ARG A 12 -3.70 10.63 -13.48
N MET A 13 -3.35 11.92 -13.40
CA MET A 13 -2.24 12.39 -12.56
C MET A 13 -2.45 12.07 -11.08
N LEU A 14 -3.66 12.28 -10.56
CA LEU A 14 -3.98 11.92 -9.17
C LEU A 14 -3.89 10.41 -8.93
N ALA A 15 -4.40 9.59 -9.85
CA ALA A 15 -4.29 8.14 -9.74
C ALA A 15 -2.82 7.67 -9.71
N ASP A 16 -1.99 8.23 -10.58
CA ASP A 16 -0.57 7.87 -10.64
C ASP A 16 0.20 8.38 -9.41
N ALA A 17 -0.12 9.57 -8.89
CA ALA A 17 0.45 10.08 -7.65
C ALA A 17 0.07 9.20 -6.44
N LEU A 18 -1.20 8.78 -6.36
CA LEU A 18 -1.69 7.91 -5.30
C LEU A 18 -1.04 6.53 -5.36
N TRP A 19 -0.88 5.96 -6.56
CA TRP A 19 -0.16 4.71 -6.77
C TRP A 19 1.29 4.80 -6.29
N ARG A 20 2.01 5.88 -6.65
CA ARG A 20 3.41 6.11 -6.20
C ARG A 20 3.50 6.26 -4.69
N PHE A 21 2.59 7.02 -4.08
CA PHE A 21 2.52 7.17 -2.64
C PHE A 21 2.30 5.81 -1.96
N HIS A 22 1.34 5.03 -2.43
CA HIS A 22 1.04 3.72 -1.89
C HIS A 22 2.25 2.77 -2.01
N PHE A 23 2.92 2.78 -3.17
CA PHE A 23 4.14 2.00 -3.39
C PHE A 23 5.28 2.43 -2.45
N ALA A 24 5.47 3.74 -2.24
CA ALA A 24 6.46 4.27 -1.30
C ALA A 24 6.18 3.82 0.15
N VAL A 25 4.91 3.84 0.59
CA VAL A 25 4.53 3.33 1.91
C VAL A 25 4.88 1.84 2.06
N VAL A 26 4.61 1.01 1.05
CA VAL A 26 4.98 -0.40 1.08
C VAL A 26 6.50 -0.59 1.14
N LEU A 27 7.26 0.20 0.38
CA LEU A 27 8.72 0.18 0.48
C LEU A 27 9.23 0.64 1.85
N CYS A 28 8.58 1.61 2.50
CA CYS A 28 8.90 2.01 3.86
C CYS A 28 8.63 0.88 4.85
N VAL A 29 7.51 0.17 4.74
CA VAL A 29 7.20 -0.97 5.63
C VAL A 29 8.20 -2.11 5.46
N VAL A 30 8.48 -2.51 4.22
CA VAL A 30 9.44 -3.59 3.95
C VAL A 30 10.86 -3.16 4.32
N GLY A 31 11.24 -1.93 3.97
CA GLY A 31 12.57 -1.36 4.23
C GLY A 31 12.82 -1.13 5.72
N GLY A 32 11.81 -0.65 6.47
CA GLY A 32 11.88 -0.47 7.92
C GLY A 32 11.96 -1.81 8.65
N PHE A 33 11.21 -2.82 8.19
CA PHE A 33 11.35 -4.19 8.68
C PHE A 33 12.76 -4.77 8.47
N ILE A 34 13.42 -4.48 7.35
CA ILE A 34 14.81 -4.90 7.12
C ILE A 34 15.78 -4.02 7.95
N GLY A 35 15.52 -2.71 8.02
CA GLY A 35 16.35 -1.73 8.69
C GLY A 35 16.50 -1.98 10.20
N GLN A 36 15.47 -2.52 10.85
CA GLN A 36 15.52 -2.81 12.29
C GLN A 36 16.61 -3.83 12.69
N PHE A 37 17.06 -4.69 11.77
CA PHE A 37 18.18 -5.62 12.01
C PHE A 37 19.53 -4.91 12.11
N PHE A 38 19.66 -3.72 11.52
CA PHE A 38 20.88 -2.92 11.53
C PHE A 38 20.80 -1.76 12.51
N VAL A 39 19.61 -1.19 12.69
CA VAL A 39 19.34 -0.03 13.55
C VAL A 39 18.12 -0.34 14.41
N PRO A 40 18.29 -0.91 15.61
CA PRO A 40 17.18 -1.36 16.45
C PRO A 40 16.15 -0.26 16.78
N GLY A 41 16.59 1.01 16.87
CA GLY A 41 15.72 2.15 17.11
C GLY A 41 14.64 2.40 16.03
N VAL A 42 14.78 1.81 14.84
CA VAL A 42 13.79 1.90 13.76
C VAL A 42 12.48 1.20 14.13
N ALA A 43 12.52 0.17 14.97
CA ALA A 43 11.33 -0.62 15.34
C ALA A 43 10.20 0.24 15.93
N ARG A 44 10.53 1.29 16.69
CA ARG A 44 9.54 2.23 17.26
C ARG A 44 8.73 2.95 16.17
N TYR A 45 9.43 3.50 15.19
CA TYR A 45 8.81 4.22 14.08
C TYR A 45 8.03 3.27 13.16
N GLU A 46 8.58 2.07 12.98
CA GLU A 46 7.97 1.02 12.17
C GLU A 46 6.64 0.54 12.76
N LEU A 47 6.56 0.35 14.08
CA LEU A 47 5.30 0.00 14.75
C LEU A 47 4.22 1.07 14.55
N VAL A 48 4.58 2.36 14.61
CA VAL A 48 3.64 3.46 14.35
C VAL A 48 3.17 3.41 12.89
N LEU A 49 4.09 3.24 11.95
CA LEU A 49 3.77 3.17 10.52
C LEU A 49 2.83 1.99 10.22
N ILE A 50 3.16 0.78 10.68
CA ILE A 50 2.34 -0.41 10.48
C ILE A 50 0.99 -0.23 11.19
N GLY A 51 0.95 0.37 12.38
CA GLY A 51 -0.28 0.68 13.10
C GLY A 51 -1.22 1.57 12.29
N VAL A 52 -0.69 2.64 11.69
CA VAL A 52 -1.47 3.53 10.79
C VAL A 52 -1.99 2.77 9.58
N VAL A 53 -1.17 1.91 8.96
CA VAL A 53 -1.57 1.09 7.81
C VAL A 53 -2.71 0.13 8.20
N LEU A 54 -2.59 -0.58 9.32
CA LEU A 54 -3.61 -1.53 9.78
C LEU A 54 -4.91 -0.82 10.14
N VAL A 55 -4.85 0.27 10.91
CA VAL A 55 -6.05 1.06 11.25
C VAL A 55 -6.75 1.55 9.99
N SER A 56 -5.99 2.03 9.01
CA SER A 56 -6.56 2.49 7.73
C SER A 56 -7.23 1.35 6.95
N GLN A 57 -6.69 0.13 7.02
CA GLN A 57 -7.25 -1.05 6.36
C GLN A 57 -8.49 -1.59 7.08
N PHE A 58 -8.49 -1.61 8.42
CA PHE A 58 -9.65 -2.03 9.21
C PHE A 58 -10.81 -1.06 9.10
N ALA A 59 -10.55 0.25 9.11
CA ALA A 59 -11.57 1.27 8.93
C ALA A 59 -12.26 1.19 7.54
N TRP A 60 -11.62 0.53 6.56
CA TRP A 60 -12.16 0.29 5.21
C TRP A 60 -12.56 -1.17 4.98
N PHE A 61 -13.03 -1.86 6.02
CA PHE A 61 -13.58 -3.23 5.95
C PHE A 61 -12.62 -4.24 5.30
N GLY A 62 -11.32 -4.14 5.62
CA GLY A 62 -10.29 -5.02 5.07
C GLY A 62 -9.85 -4.67 3.64
N LYS A 63 -10.42 -3.63 3.03
CA LYS A 63 -9.97 -3.08 1.76
C LYS A 63 -8.96 -1.97 1.98
N CYS A 64 -7.99 -1.87 1.08
CA CYS A 64 -7.04 -0.78 1.10
C CYS A 64 -7.68 0.50 0.53
N PRO A 65 -7.82 1.59 1.32
CA PRO A 65 -8.51 2.81 0.89
C PRO A 65 -7.84 3.49 -0.31
N SER A 66 -6.51 3.50 -0.35
CA SER A 66 -5.72 4.04 -1.46
C SER A 66 -5.96 3.25 -2.76
N THR A 67 -6.11 1.93 -2.69
CA THR A 67 -6.43 1.11 -3.88
C THR A 67 -7.84 1.39 -4.41
N GLU A 68 -8.84 1.54 -3.54
CA GLU A 68 -10.20 1.88 -3.98
C GLU A 68 -10.28 3.29 -4.57
N LEU A 69 -9.58 4.26 -3.95
CA LEU A 69 -9.51 5.62 -4.46
C LEU A 69 -8.75 5.68 -5.80
N GLU A 70 -7.65 4.94 -5.96
CA GLU A 70 -6.95 4.82 -7.24
C GLU A 70 -7.89 4.29 -8.32
N HIS A 71 -8.62 3.22 -8.04
CA HIS A 71 -9.57 2.63 -8.97
C HIS A 71 -10.68 3.62 -9.35
N TYR A 72 -11.24 4.35 -8.39
CA TYR A 72 -12.20 5.41 -8.66
C TYR A 72 -11.63 6.47 -9.60
N LEU A 73 -10.43 6.99 -9.31
CA LEU A 73 -9.76 8.00 -10.13
C LEU A 73 -9.44 7.50 -11.54
N ARG A 74 -8.97 6.25 -11.68
CA ARG A 74 -8.70 5.63 -12.98
C ARG A 74 -9.99 5.46 -13.81
N LYS A 75 -11.10 5.08 -13.19
CA LYS A 75 -12.41 5.01 -13.87
C LYS A 75 -12.92 6.37 -14.35
N GLN A 76 -12.68 7.44 -13.59
CA GLN A 76 -13.02 8.80 -14.03
C GLN A 76 -12.18 9.25 -15.24
N ALA A 77 -10.92 8.83 -15.32
CA ALA A 77 -10.05 9.11 -16.46
C ALA A 77 -10.37 8.22 -17.69
N ASP A 78 -10.66 6.94 -17.45
CA ASP A 78 -10.94 5.91 -18.46
C ASP A 78 -12.08 4.97 -17.98
N PRO A 79 -13.31 5.15 -18.49
CA PRO A 79 -14.45 4.32 -18.12
C PRO A 79 -14.30 2.82 -18.45
N ALA A 80 -13.41 2.46 -19.38
CA ALA A 80 -13.15 1.07 -19.74
C ALA A 80 -12.20 0.37 -18.75
N TYR A 81 -11.61 1.11 -17.80
CA TYR A 81 -10.67 0.58 -16.82
C TYR A 81 -11.32 -0.51 -15.95
N ARG A 82 -10.65 -1.66 -15.88
CA ARG A 82 -11.00 -2.77 -14.99
C ARG A 82 -9.96 -2.88 -13.88
N LYS A 83 -10.44 -2.95 -12.63
CA LYS A 83 -9.60 -3.21 -11.47
C LYS A 83 -8.91 -4.58 -11.61
N PRO A 84 -7.61 -4.69 -11.34
CA PRO A 84 -6.95 -5.99 -11.24
C PRO A 84 -7.60 -6.84 -10.14
N GLU A 85 -7.80 -8.13 -10.39
CA GLU A 85 -8.35 -9.07 -9.40
C GLU A 85 -7.41 -9.25 -8.20
N ASP A 86 -6.10 -9.23 -8.45
CA ASP A 86 -5.05 -9.41 -7.45
C ASP A 86 -4.52 -8.05 -6.91
N GLY A 87 -5.30 -6.98 -6.98
CA GLY A 87 -4.89 -5.67 -6.44
C GLY A 87 -3.78 -4.95 -7.23
N CYS A 88 -3.58 -3.66 -6.94
CA CYS A 88 -2.66 -2.81 -7.73
C CYS A 88 -1.18 -3.11 -7.47
N ILE A 89 -0.83 -3.54 -6.26
CA ILE A 89 0.55 -3.88 -5.90
C ILE A 89 0.94 -5.25 -6.46
N ALA A 90 0.09 -6.27 -6.32
CA ALA A 90 0.40 -7.57 -6.90
C ALA A 90 0.43 -7.49 -8.43
N GLU A 91 -0.42 -6.67 -9.06
CA GLU A 91 -0.33 -6.35 -10.48
C GLU A 91 1.00 -5.68 -10.85
N ALA A 92 1.47 -4.72 -10.04
CA ALA A 92 2.76 -4.06 -10.27
C ALA A 92 3.94 -5.03 -10.13
N VAL A 93 3.92 -5.88 -9.10
CA VAL A 93 4.93 -6.94 -8.93
C VAL A 93 4.88 -7.92 -10.10
N ARG A 94 3.69 -8.37 -10.51
CA ARG A 94 3.52 -9.25 -11.68
C ARG A 94 4.09 -8.63 -12.94
N LYS A 95 3.88 -7.34 -13.19
CA LYS A 95 4.47 -6.64 -14.33
C LYS A 95 5.99 -6.53 -14.24
N ALA A 96 6.54 -6.37 -13.04
CA ALA A 96 7.98 -6.22 -12.84
C ALA A 96 8.74 -7.55 -12.88
N THR A 97 8.16 -8.62 -12.33
CA THR A 97 8.85 -9.90 -12.10
C THR A 97 8.28 -11.07 -12.90
N GLY A 98 7.11 -10.90 -13.53
CA GLY A 98 6.35 -11.99 -14.15
C GLY A 98 5.64 -12.91 -13.15
N VAL A 99 5.84 -12.73 -11.85
CA VAL A 99 5.30 -13.61 -10.81
C VAL A 99 3.91 -13.16 -10.37
N ARG A 100 2.93 -14.07 -10.43
CA ARG A 100 1.59 -13.81 -9.91
C ARG A 100 1.56 -14.03 -8.39
N ILE A 101 1.43 -12.95 -7.64
CA ILE A 101 1.20 -12.98 -6.19
C ILE A 101 -0.30 -12.86 -5.94
N LYS A 102 -0.90 -13.80 -5.20
CA LYS A 102 -2.30 -13.69 -4.78
C LYS A 102 -2.42 -12.64 -3.69
N ASP A 103 -3.47 -11.82 -3.71
CA ASP A 103 -3.71 -10.79 -2.68
C ASP A 103 -3.68 -11.33 -1.25
N GLY A 104 -4.19 -12.55 -1.03
CA GLY A 104 -4.14 -13.21 0.27
C GLY A 104 -2.70 -13.39 0.81
N LEU A 105 -1.71 -13.60 -0.06
CA LEU A 105 -0.31 -13.71 0.35
C LEU A 105 0.28 -12.36 0.78
N ILE A 106 -0.16 -11.25 0.19
CA ILE A 106 0.29 -9.90 0.59
C ILE A 106 -0.23 -9.58 1.99
N SER A 107 -1.49 -9.90 2.28
CA SER A 107 -2.05 -9.74 3.63
C SER A 107 -1.32 -10.59 4.67
N ILE A 108 -1.01 -11.85 4.35
CA ILE A 108 -0.22 -12.73 5.24
C ILE A 108 1.18 -12.15 5.46
N ALA A 109 1.86 -11.70 4.40
CA ALA A 109 3.17 -11.09 4.51
C ALA A 109 3.16 -9.84 5.42
N GLY A 110 2.13 -9.00 5.32
CA GLY A 110 1.95 -7.84 6.20
C GLY A 110 1.79 -8.23 7.68
N ILE A 111 1.03 -9.29 7.97
CA ILE A 111 0.87 -9.80 9.34
C ILE A 111 2.20 -10.36 9.88
N LEU A 112 2.94 -11.10 9.06
CA LEU A 112 4.25 -11.64 9.46
C LEU A 112 5.27 -10.53 9.74
N ILE A 113 5.28 -9.49 8.90
CA ILE A 113 6.10 -8.29 9.12
C ILE A 113 5.73 -7.64 10.46
N LEU A 114 4.43 -7.43 10.74
CA LEU A 114 3.97 -6.88 12.02
C LEU A 114 4.46 -7.71 13.22
N VAL A 115 4.21 -9.02 13.21
CA VAL A 115 4.60 -9.90 14.32
C VAL A 115 6.12 -9.90 14.51
N GLY A 116 6.89 -9.92 13.41
CA GLY A 116 8.34 -9.83 13.46
C GLY A 116 8.83 -8.50 14.02
N THR A 117 8.24 -7.37 13.61
CA THR A 117 8.58 -6.04 14.15
C THR A 117 8.28 -5.96 15.66
N ILE A 118 7.14 -6.50 16.11
CA ILE A 118 6.81 -6.56 17.54
C ILE A 118 7.85 -7.39 18.31
N ALA A 119 8.22 -8.56 17.79
CA ALA A 119 9.23 -9.41 18.43
C ALA A 119 10.57 -8.69 18.54
N LEU A 120 11.03 -8.04 17.46
CA LEU A 120 12.30 -7.32 17.43
C LEU A 120 12.27 -6.07 18.33
N TYR A 121 11.12 -5.40 18.45
CA TYR A 121 10.94 -4.32 19.41
C TYR A 121 11.19 -4.77 20.85
N PHE A 122 10.56 -5.86 21.30
CA PHE A 122 10.76 -6.36 22.66
C PHE A 122 12.17 -6.92 22.90
N LEU A 123 12.78 -7.57 21.90
CA LEU A 123 14.15 -8.07 21.99
C LEU A 123 15.20 -6.95 22.07
N SER A 124 14.90 -5.77 21.56
CA SER A 124 15.82 -4.61 21.56
C SER A 124 15.69 -3.70 22.79
N GLY A 125 14.92 -4.12 23.81
CA GLY A 125 14.72 -3.33 25.03
C GLY A 125 13.72 -2.19 24.86
N GLY A 126 12.73 -2.40 23.99
CA GLY A 126 11.59 -1.51 23.78
C GLY A 126 10.79 -1.18 25.02
#